data_AF-A0A9X3G9H9-F1
#
_entry.id   AF-A0A9X3G9H9-F1
#
_cell.length_a   1.000
_cell.length_b   1.000
_cell.length_c   1.000
_cell.angle_alpha   90.00
_cell.angle_beta   90.00
_cell.angle_gamma   90.00
#
_symmetry.space_group_name_H-M   'P 1'
#
loop_
_entity.id
_entity.type
_entity.pdbx_description
1 polymer ?
#
loop_
_entity_poly.entity_id
_entity_poly.type
_entity_poly.pdbx_seq_one_letter_code
_entity_poly.pdbx_strand_id
1 'polypeptide(L)'
;MQLICRAGHRCAPRPIDLKEGQGLCPVCARRSPRSAEAKFLARVAAFDAQLAPGARYVNAHTPVQLICQQGHQCAPRPVSLKQGQRPCLACNRSDSRKAV
;
A
#
# COMPACT_ATOMS: atom_id res chain seq x y z
N MET A 1 -18.52 -23.43 3.02
CA MET A 1 -17.40 -24.33 2.71
C MET A 1 -16.13 -23.76 3.36
N GLN A 2 -15.56 -24.44 4.37
CA GLN A 2 -14.28 -24.04 4.96
C GLN A 2 -13.21 -24.95 4.36
N LEU A 3 -12.19 -24.34 3.77
CA LEU A 3 -11.10 -25.01 3.07
C LEU A 3 -9.82 -24.86 3.90
N ILE A 4 -9.03 -25.92 4.01
CA ILE A 4 -7.74 -25.87 4.69
C ILE A 4 -6.66 -25.92 3.60
N CYS A 5 -5.76 -24.94 3.61
CA CYS A 5 -4.65 -24.91 2.66
C CYS A 5 -3.53 -25.89 3.07
N ARG A 6 -2.57 -26.15 2.17
CA ARG A 6 -1.42 -27.05 2.44
C ARG A 6 -0.59 -26.67 3.68
N ALA A 7 -0.65 -25.41 4.09
CA ALA A 7 0.06 -24.91 5.27
C ALA A 7 -0.80 -24.93 6.55
N GLY A 8 -2.00 -25.55 6.51
CA GLY A 8 -2.88 -25.70 7.67
C GLY A 8 -3.82 -24.50 7.94
N HIS A 9 -3.80 -23.43 7.13
CA HIS A 9 -4.69 -22.30 7.34
C HIS A 9 -6.13 -22.60 6.95
N ARG A 10 -7.08 -22.31 7.85
CA ARG A 10 -8.52 -22.30 7.57
C ARG A 10 -8.89 -21.09 6.71
N CYS A 11 -9.55 -21.34 5.59
CA CYS A 11 -9.81 -20.38 4.54
C CYS A 11 -11.27 -20.50 4.10
N ALA A 12 -11.92 -19.36 3.88
CA ALA A 12 -13.25 -19.30 3.28
C ALA A 12 -13.21 -18.39 2.04
N PRO A 13 -12.49 -18.79 0.98
CA PRO A 13 -12.42 -17.99 -0.24
C PRO A 13 -13.77 -18.01 -0.96
N ARG A 14 -14.12 -16.91 -1.62
CA ARG A 14 -15.34 -16.88 -2.45
C ARG A 14 -15.07 -17.56 -3.80
N PRO A 15 -16.07 -18.19 -4.43
CA PRO A 15 -15.90 -18.85 -5.72
C PRO A 15 -15.36 -17.92 -6.81
N ILE A 16 -15.79 -16.65 -6.80
CA ILE A 16 -15.30 -15.60 -7.72
C ILE A 16 -13.80 -15.36 -7.53
N ASP A 17 -13.32 -15.32 -6.28
CA ASP A 17 -11.90 -15.10 -5.98
C ASP A 17 -11.05 -16.30 -6.45
N LEU A 18 -11.57 -17.54 -6.35
CA LEU A 18 -10.92 -18.72 -6.91
C LEU A 18 -10.80 -18.66 -8.43
N LYS A 19 -11.89 -18.30 -9.13
CA LYS A 19 -11.94 -18.22 -10.59
C LYS A 19 -10.95 -17.20 -11.15
N GLU A 20 -10.79 -16.08 -10.45
CA GLU A 20 -9.86 -15.00 -10.78
C GLU A 20 -8.39 -15.30 -10.38
N GLY A 21 -8.06 -16.54 -10.03
CA GLY A 21 -6.70 -16.96 -9.69
C GLY A 21 -6.16 -16.36 -8.38
N GLN A 22 -7.03 -15.88 -7.50
CA GLN A 22 -6.64 -15.16 -6.28
C GLN A 22 -6.11 -16.07 -5.16
N GLY A 23 -6.20 -17.38 -5.36
CA GLY A 23 -5.72 -18.42 -4.47
C GLY A 23 -6.71 -18.78 -3.36
N LEU A 24 -6.58 -20.02 -2.87
CA LEU A 24 -7.45 -20.58 -1.83
C LEU A 24 -7.24 -19.93 -0.45
N CYS A 25 -5.99 -19.52 -0.18
CA CYS A 25 -5.56 -19.10 1.15
C CYS A 25 -5.07 -17.65 1.11
N PRO A 26 -5.75 -16.69 1.77
CA PRO A 26 -5.32 -15.30 1.78
C PRO A 26 -3.98 -15.10 2.51
N VAL A 27 -3.68 -15.96 3.48
CA VAL A 27 -2.39 -15.96 4.21
C VAL A 27 -1.26 -16.37 3.26
N CYS A 28 -1.39 -17.54 2.60
CA CYS A 28 -0.39 -18.01 1.64
C CYS A 28 -0.33 -17.12 0.39
N ALA A 29 -1.46 -16.54 -0.03
CA ALA A 29 -1.54 -15.59 -1.14
C ALA A 29 -1.01 -14.19 -0.78
N ARG A 30 -0.46 -13.99 0.44
CA ARG A 30 0.10 -12.70 0.91
C ARG A 30 -0.89 -11.53 0.80
N ARG A 31 -2.18 -11.81 0.95
CA ARG A 31 -3.27 -10.82 0.97
C ARG A 31 -3.56 -10.29 2.37
N SER A 32 -2.76 -10.67 3.36
CA SER A 32 -2.88 -10.15 4.71
C SER A 32 -2.64 -8.63 4.73
N PRO A 33 -3.47 -7.86 5.45
CA PRO A 33 -3.31 -6.40 5.57
C PRO A 33 -1.92 -6.03 6.09
N ARG A 34 -1.31 -6.87 6.94
CA ARG A 34 0.07 -6.72 7.42
C ARG A 34 1.10 -6.73 6.30
N SER A 35 0.96 -7.60 5.30
CA SER A 35 1.88 -7.62 4.15
C SER A 35 1.69 -6.41 3.24
N ALA A 36 0.47 -5.88 3.15
CA ALA A 36 0.18 -4.67 2.39
C ALA A 36 0.75 -3.42 3.09
N GLU A 37 0.59 -3.33 4.41
CA GLU A 37 1.19 -2.30 5.25
C GLU A 37 2.72 -2.31 5.14
N ALA A 38 3.36 -3.48 5.30
CA ALA A 38 4.82 -3.60 5.18
C ALA A 38 5.33 -3.12 3.81
N LYS A 39 4.63 -3.46 2.72
CA LYS A 39 4.95 -2.98 1.36
C LYS A 39 4.75 -1.47 1.23
N PHE A 40 3.70 -0.93 1.84
CA PHE A 40 3.45 0.50 1.88
C PHE A 40 4.58 1.23 2.61
N LEU A 41 4.93 0.80 3.82
CA LEU A 41 6.02 1.38 4.61
C LEU A 41 7.37 1.28 3.88
N ALA A 42 7.66 0.15 3.23
CA ALA A 42 8.88 -0.01 2.43
C ALA A 42 8.94 0.98 1.26
N ARG A 43 7.80 1.26 0.59
CA ARG A 43 7.72 2.29 -0.45
C ARG A 43 7.91 3.69 0.12
N VAL A 44 7.27 3.99 1.25
CA VAL A 44 7.39 5.28 1.93
C VAL A 44 8.85 5.57 2.29
N ALA A 45 9.55 4.59 2.87
CA ALA A 45 10.99 4.66 3.14
C ALA A 45 11.83 4.82 1.87
N ALA A 46 11.51 4.09 0.79
CA ALA A 46 12.22 4.20 -0.49
C ALA A 46 12.09 5.58 -1.16
N PHE A 47 11.09 6.38 -0.79
CA PHE A 47 10.89 7.74 -1.27
C PHE A 47 11.35 8.81 -0.28
N ASP A 48 12.06 8.41 0.79
CA ASP A 48 12.47 9.31 1.87
C ASP A 48 11.29 10.15 2.38
N ALA A 49 10.16 9.48 2.56
CA ALA A 49 8.97 10.05 3.16
C ALA A 49 8.71 9.41 4.52
N GLN A 50 8.04 10.16 5.39
CA GLN A 50 7.65 9.75 6.72
C GLN A 50 6.14 9.88 6.86
N LEU A 51 5.55 9.14 7.80
CA LEU A 51 4.14 9.31 8.13
C LEU A 51 3.93 10.65 8.84
N ALA A 52 2.87 11.36 8.48
CA ALA A 52 2.47 12.56 9.21
C ALA A 52 2.08 12.21 10.65
N PRO A 53 2.22 13.14 11.62
CA PRO A 53 1.79 12.90 13.00
C PRO A 53 0.28 12.57 13.03
N GLY A 54 -0.06 11.40 13.59
CA GLY A 54 -1.44 10.89 13.64
C GLY A 54 -1.88 10.11 12.38
N ALA A 55 -1.05 10.02 11.35
CA ALA A 55 -1.34 9.20 10.18
C ALA A 55 -1.06 7.72 10.46
N ARG A 56 -1.95 6.85 10.00
CA ARG A 56 -1.79 5.40 10.06
C ARG A 56 -2.28 4.74 8.79
N TYR A 57 -1.66 3.62 8.45
CA TYR A 57 -2.16 2.76 7.38
C TYR A 57 -3.45 2.06 7.85
N VAL A 58 -4.54 2.24 7.11
CA VAL A 58 -5.83 1.60 7.42
C VAL A 58 -6.13 0.51 6.39
N ASN A 59 -6.07 0.85 5.11
CA ASN A 59 -6.29 -0.08 4.00
C ASN A 59 -5.68 0.48 2.70
N ALA A 60 -5.81 -0.26 1.59
CA ALA A 60 -5.21 0.13 0.32
C ALA A 60 -5.87 1.35 -0.37
N HIS A 61 -7.10 1.69 0.01
CA HIS A 61 -7.91 2.73 -0.61
C HIS A 61 -7.96 4.04 0.20
N THR A 62 -7.70 3.96 1.50
CA THR A 62 -7.66 5.11 2.41
C THR A 62 -6.37 5.87 2.17
N PRO A 63 -6.45 7.18 1.83
CA PRO A 63 -5.26 8.00 1.70
C PRO A 63 -4.55 8.12 3.04
N VAL A 64 -3.23 7.96 3.02
CA VAL A 64 -2.39 8.06 4.22
C VAL A 64 -1.60 9.35 4.12
N GLN A 65 -1.68 10.20 5.14
CA GLN A 65 -0.90 11.42 5.18
C GLN A 65 0.57 11.11 5.44
N LEU A 66 1.43 11.62 4.57
CA LEU A 66 2.86 11.48 4.56
C LEU A 66 3.50 12.86 4.44
N ILE A 67 4.71 12.99 4.97
CA ILE A 67 5.55 14.17 4.85
C ILE A 67 6.84 13.70 4.18
N CYS A 68 7.17 14.21 3.00
CA CYS A 68 8.46 13.89 2.38
C CYS A 68 9.61 14.60 3.10
N GLN A 69 10.85 14.17 2.89
CA GLN A 69 12.03 14.83 3.45
C GLN A 69 12.11 16.35 3.16
N GLN A 70 11.52 16.82 2.06
CA GLN A 70 11.47 18.25 1.72
C GLN A 70 10.36 19.01 2.49
N GLY A 71 9.61 18.35 3.38
CA GLY A 71 8.53 18.94 4.17
C GLY A 71 7.18 19.01 3.45
N HIS A 72 7.03 18.44 2.25
CA HIS A 72 5.75 18.46 1.55
C HIS A 72 4.75 17.48 2.17
N GLN A 73 3.57 17.97 2.52
CA GLN A 73 2.44 17.15 2.95
C GLN A 73 1.77 16.49 1.75
N CYS A 74 1.63 15.17 1.80
CA CYS A 74 1.10 14.37 0.71
C CYS A 74 0.15 13.33 1.25
N ALA A 75 -0.96 13.06 0.54
CA ALA A 75 -1.95 12.07 0.96
C ALA A 75 -2.12 10.97 -0.09
N PRO A 76 -1.06 10.22 -0.46
CA PRO A 76 -1.17 9.19 -1.48
C PRO A 76 -2.02 8.01 -0.98
N ARG A 77 -2.73 7.39 -1.92
CA ARG A 77 -3.42 6.13 -1.67
C ARG A 77 -2.40 4.98 -1.72
N PRO A 78 -2.43 4.01 -0.80
CA PRO A 78 -1.47 2.91 -0.85
C PRO A 78 -1.56 2.06 -2.12
N VAL A 79 -2.74 1.94 -2.73
CA VAL A 79 -2.90 1.30 -4.04
C VAL A 79 -2.12 2.03 -5.14
N SER A 80 -2.12 3.37 -5.13
CA SER A 80 -1.35 4.21 -6.05
C SER A 80 0.16 4.00 -5.86
N LEU A 81 0.63 3.98 -4.61
CA LEU A 81 2.05 3.69 -4.31
C LEU A 81 2.45 2.27 -4.73
N LYS A 82 1.54 1.31 -4.57
CA LYS A 82 1.75 -0.07 -5.01
C LYS A 82 1.85 -0.15 -6.54
N GLN A 83 1.07 0.65 -7.26
CA GLN A 83 1.13 0.79 -8.72
C GLN A 83 2.35 1.56 -9.23
N GLY A 84 3.19 2.09 -8.34
CA GLY A 84 4.41 2.82 -8.70
C GLY A 84 4.25 4.33 -8.80
N GLN A 85 3.11 4.89 -8.41
CA GLN A 85 2.96 6.34 -8.31
C GLN A 85 3.81 6.88 -7.15
N ARG A 86 4.35 8.10 -7.31
CA ARG A 86 5.18 8.75 -6.28
C ARG A 86 4.29 9.29 -5.16
N PRO A 87 4.72 9.22 -3.89
CA PRO A 87 3.96 9.77 -2.76
C PRO A 87 3.87 11.28 -2.83
N CYS A 88 4.94 11.94 -3.28
CA CYS A 88 5.03 13.38 -3.37
C CYS A 88 4.99 13.86 -4.82
N LEU A 89 3.89 14.50 -5.21
CA LEU A 89 3.75 15.15 -6.51
C LEU A 89 4.56 16.45 -6.57
N ALA A 90 4.74 17.15 -5.45
CA ALA A 90 5.53 18.38 -5.39
C ALA A 90 6.99 18.09 -5.79
N CYS A 91 7.65 17.10 -5.15
CA CYS A 91 9.00 16.67 -5.53
C CYS A 91 9.11 16.16 -6.98
N ASN A 92 8.01 15.71 -7.59
CA ASN A 92 7.99 15.31 -9.00
C ASN A 92 7.83 16.50 -9.95
N ARG A 93 7.18 17.58 -9.49
CA ARG A 93 6.88 18.78 -10.28
C ARG A 93 7.95 19.87 -10.13
N SER A 94 8.81 19.78 -9.12
CA SER A 94 9.90 20.71 -8.83
C SER A 94 10.97 20.83 -9.93
N ASP A 95 10.93 20.02 -11.00
CA ASP A 95 11.79 20.19 -12.17
C ASP A 95 11.30 21.31 -13.13
N SER A 96 10.15 21.97 -12.89
CA SER A 96 9.63 22.96 -13.85
C SER A 96 8.97 24.21 -13.28
N ARG A 97 9.41 24.71 -12.12
CA ARG A 97 9.18 26.13 -11.73
C ARG A 97 10.18 26.60 -10.66
N LYS A 98 11.45 26.74 -11.06
CA LYS A 98 12.21 27.93 -10.63
C LYS A 98 11.71 29.10 -11.47
N ALA A 99 10.89 29.94 -10.88
CA ALA A 99 10.60 31.31 -11.34
C ALA A 99 10.17 32.02 -10.04
N VAL A 100 11.16 32.58 -9.32
CA VAL A 100 11.49 34.02 -9.31
C VAL A 100 10.31 34.87 -8.86
#